data_AF-A0A1H6B3S1-F1
#
_entry.id   AF-A0A1H6B3S1-F1
#
_cell.length_a   1.000
_cell.length_b   1.000
_cell.length_c   1.000
_cell.angle_alpha   90.00
_cell.angle_beta   90.00
_cell.angle_gamma   90.00
#
_symmetry.space_group_name_H-M   'P 1'
#
loop_
_entity.id
_entity.type
_entity.pdbx_description
1 polymer ?
#
loop_
_entity_poly.entity_id
_entity_poly.type
_entity_poly.pdbx_seq_one_letter_code
_entity_poly.pdbx_strand_id
1 'polypeptide(L)'
;MKVVAADNAGWQVATDMKNDPAFDAATDVVGVHYPCTAVHCSSTPDALSLGKPLFASESGWNDYLTGADRLAAEMNHEYVDAGITGFINWPAAYAWYPTVQMQGSGLLRANEPWSGNYQLGPTLWTVAQTAQFTRPGWQYVDSASGYLDGGGTYVTLKSPGPRPQFTTVFETTGATAAQQVSLAPTGALPRGPLHRWTTTLDSTDPADWFVHGADVRPGAHGAHTVTLQPGTVTTLTTMPGGKGPAADAAPASRPMPLPYREDFDGYRSGATPRYVSDMEGAFQVEPCAAGPRGAAGNGGTGKCLRQMIGQQPIQWARVPSPLTLVGDATWADYTASVEARIAPGSASTLLGRVSGQLNNVGTGRITAWEGYSLRLADSGAWSLQVLDPDRTTRVLASGTLDGTFAGSWAHLQLSFSGARITARVNGSVLAEVEDATYARGQVGLETSTYSTAAQFDALSATAVRPSR
;
A
#
# COMPACT_ATOMS: atom_id res chain seq x y z
N MET A 1 23.96 -7.42 -12.30
CA MET A 1 22.75 -6.71 -11.82
C MET A 1 22.48 -5.60 -12.81
N LYS A 2 21.21 -5.34 -13.16
CA LYS A 2 20.85 -4.21 -14.02
C LYS A 2 20.47 -2.99 -13.18
N VAL A 3 20.70 -1.79 -13.69
CA VAL A 3 20.39 -0.51 -13.04
C VAL A 3 19.23 0.19 -13.74
N VAL A 4 18.25 0.65 -12.96
CA VAL A 4 17.16 1.52 -13.41
C VAL A 4 17.45 2.92 -12.90
N ALA A 5 17.32 3.93 -13.75
CA ALA A 5 17.42 5.33 -13.34
C ALA A 5 16.34 6.19 -14.02
N ALA A 6 15.76 7.22 -13.38
CA ALA A 6 16.08 7.70 -12.03
C ALA A 6 14.95 7.44 -11.01
N ASP A 7 13.88 6.74 -11.41
CA ASP A 7 12.70 6.54 -10.56
C ASP A 7 12.16 7.88 -10.03
N ASN A 8 11.90 8.80 -10.98
CA ASN A 8 11.41 10.13 -10.70
C ASN A 8 10.43 10.59 -11.79
N ALA A 9 9.69 11.66 -11.52
CA ALA A 9 8.81 12.28 -12.51
C ALA A 9 9.63 12.97 -13.61
N GLY A 10 9.18 12.79 -14.86
CA GLY A 10 9.76 13.46 -16.04
C GLY A 10 11.00 12.77 -16.62
N TRP A 11 11.45 13.28 -17.77
CA TRP A 11 12.42 12.61 -18.65
C TRP A 11 13.82 13.25 -18.65
N GLN A 12 14.12 14.13 -17.70
CA GLN A 12 15.41 14.82 -17.65
C GLN A 12 16.59 13.84 -17.60
N VAL A 13 16.43 12.72 -16.91
CA VAL A 13 17.43 11.65 -16.83
C VAL A 13 17.88 11.16 -18.20
N ALA A 14 16.99 11.12 -19.20
CA ALA A 14 17.34 10.68 -20.54
C ALA A 14 18.25 11.70 -21.25
N THR A 15 17.98 13.00 -21.07
CA THR A 15 18.84 14.07 -21.58
C THR A 15 20.19 14.08 -20.86
N ASP A 16 20.21 13.82 -19.56
CA ASP A 16 21.46 13.72 -18.79
C ASP A 16 22.32 12.55 -19.28
N MET A 17 21.73 11.37 -19.49
CA MET A 17 22.42 10.20 -20.07
C MET A 17 22.96 10.47 -21.47
N LYS A 18 22.18 11.12 -22.34
CA LYS A 18 22.63 11.52 -23.68
C LYS A 18 23.87 12.42 -23.63
N ASN A 19 23.94 13.30 -22.62
CA ASN A 19 25.03 14.26 -22.45
C ASN A 19 26.21 13.70 -21.63
N ASP A 20 26.04 12.56 -20.95
CA ASP A 20 27.07 11.88 -20.17
C ASP A 20 27.15 10.38 -20.54
N PRO A 21 28.08 10.00 -21.44
CA PRO A 21 28.25 8.61 -21.85
C PRO A 21 28.61 7.65 -20.71
N ALA A 22 29.24 8.13 -19.63
CA ALA A 22 29.56 7.28 -18.49
C ALA A 22 28.29 6.96 -17.68
N PHE A 23 27.40 7.96 -17.52
CA PHE A 23 26.10 7.74 -16.91
C PHE A 23 25.20 6.84 -17.77
N ASP A 24 25.18 7.05 -19.09
CA ASP A 24 24.46 6.17 -20.02
C ASP A 24 24.91 4.71 -19.90
N ALA A 25 26.24 4.48 -19.94
CA ALA A 25 26.80 3.13 -19.85
C ALA A 25 26.52 2.44 -18.51
N ALA A 26 26.34 3.20 -17.42
CA ALA A 26 26.03 2.68 -16.10
C ALA A 26 24.55 2.35 -15.89
N THR A 27 23.66 2.77 -16.80
CA THR A 27 22.21 2.63 -16.68
C THR A 27 21.68 1.66 -17.74
N ASP A 28 20.89 0.67 -17.33
CA ASP A 28 20.31 -0.34 -18.23
C ASP A 28 18.90 0.01 -18.69
N VAL A 29 18.13 0.74 -17.86
CA VAL A 29 16.71 1.06 -18.08
C VAL A 29 16.42 2.48 -17.62
N VAL A 30 15.64 3.23 -18.40
CA VAL A 30 15.11 4.53 -18.01
C VAL A 30 13.77 4.32 -17.30
N GLY A 31 13.71 4.58 -16.00
CA GLY A 31 12.51 4.47 -15.17
C GLY A 31 11.94 5.84 -14.82
N VAL A 32 10.66 6.05 -15.13
CA VAL A 32 9.92 7.29 -14.85
C VAL A 32 8.64 7.02 -14.07
N HIS A 33 8.25 8.00 -13.26
CA HIS A 33 7.02 7.97 -12.47
C HIS A 33 5.87 8.66 -13.22
N TYR A 34 4.71 8.02 -13.25
CA TYR A 34 3.43 8.54 -13.77
C TYR A 34 3.56 9.29 -15.13
N PRO A 35 4.05 8.65 -16.20
CA PRO A 35 4.31 9.31 -17.49
C PRO A 35 3.03 9.68 -18.29
N CYS A 36 1.85 9.42 -17.73
CA CYS A 36 0.58 9.47 -18.42
C CYS A 36 -0.46 10.37 -17.73
N THR A 37 -1.27 11.02 -18.54
CA THR A 37 -2.54 11.65 -18.16
C THR A 37 -3.71 10.74 -18.53
N ALA A 38 -3.73 9.51 -18.01
CA ALA A 38 -4.67 8.41 -18.33
C ALA A 38 -4.72 7.98 -19.82
N VAL A 39 -5.23 8.85 -20.71
CA VAL A 39 -5.46 8.58 -22.14
C VAL A 39 -4.36 9.12 -23.05
N HIS A 40 -3.28 9.65 -22.48
CA HIS A 40 -2.08 10.05 -23.22
C HIS A 40 -0.85 9.84 -22.34
N CYS A 41 0.16 9.19 -22.89
CA CYS A 41 1.47 9.07 -22.26
C CYS A 41 2.51 9.87 -23.05
N SER A 42 3.63 10.19 -22.42
CA SER A 42 4.69 10.96 -23.08
C SER A 42 6.07 10.36 -22.84
N SER A 43 6.93 10.42 -23.85
CA SER A 43 8.38 10.28 -23.75
C SER A 43 9.08 11.39 -24.56
N THR A 44 10.41 11.46 -24.48
CA THR A 44 11.20 12.46 -25.20
C THR A 44 12.00 11.84 -26.36
N PRO A 45 12.35 12.62 -27.40
CA PRO A 45 13.26 12.15 -28.44
C PRO A 45 14.60 11.63 -27.88
N ASP A 46 15.09 12.27 -26.82
CA ASP A 46 16.30 11.81 -26.12
C ASP A 46 16.08 10.41 -25.56
N ALA A 47 15.00 10.17 -24.80
CA ALA A 47 14.68 8.85 -24.23
C ALA A 47 14.58 7.76 -25.32
N LEU A 48 13.86 8.03 -26.41
CA LEU A 48 13.72 7.09 -27.53
C LEU A 48 15.04 6.81 -28.26
N SER A 49 15.97 7.79 -28.27
CA SER A 49 17.27 7.66 -28.95
C SER A 49 18.32 6.84 -28.18
N LEU A 50 18.13 6.63 -26.87
CA LEU A 50 19.11 5.91 -26.03
C LEU A 50 19.22 4.42 -26.36
N GLY A 51 18.23 3.84 -27.07
CA GLY A 51 18.21 2.40 -27.36
C GLY A 51 18.06 1.52 -26.12
N LYS A 52 17.55 2.08 -25.02
CA LYS A 52 17.31 1.39 -23.74
C LYS A 52 15.81 1.19 -23.52
N PRO A 53 15.39 0.16 -22.76
CA PRO A 53 14.01 0.03 -22.32
C PRO A 53 13.58 1.26 -21.51
N LEU A 54 12.38 1.74 -21.77
CA LEU A 54 11.71 2.79 -21.01
C LEU A 54 10.61 2.12 -20.17
N PHE A 55 10.61 2.35 -18.85
CA PHE A 55 9.62 1.82 -17.92
C PHE A 55 8.84 2.96 -17.27
N ALA A 56 7.52 2.80 -17.17
CA ALA A 56 6.73 3.40 -16.11
C ALA A 56 7.07 2.65 -14.81
N SER A 57 8.18 3.05 -14.17
CA SER A 57 8.76 2.33 -13.03
C SER A 57 7.98 2.56 -11.74
N GLU A 58 7.09 3.57 -11.73
CA GLU A 58 6.01 3.72 -10.78
C GLU A 58 4.80 4.34 -11.49
N SER A 59 3.66 3.65 -11.46
CA SER A 59 2.38 4.14 -12.00
C SER A 59 1.23 3.45 -11.26
N GLY A 60 -0.02 3.63 -11.67
CA GLY A 60 -1.10 2.76 -11.19
C GLY A 60 -1.61 3.03 -9.77
N TRP A 61 -1.44 4.26 -9.24
CA TRP A 61 -2.07 4.77 -8.00
C TRP A 61 -3.60 4.87 -8.13
N ASN A 62 -4.21 3.76 -8.46
CA ASN A 62 -5.60 3.58 -8.82
C ASN A 62 -6.27 2.79 -7.69
N ASP A 63 -7.50 3.17 -7.35
CA ASP A 63 -8.30 2.43 -6.39
C ASP A 63 -8.65 1.04 -6.96
N TYR A 64 -8.56 0.00 -6.13
CA TYR A 64 -8.77 -1.39 -6.56
C TYR A 64 -10.15 -1.66 -7.16
N LEU A 65 -11.18 -0.89 -6.78
CA LEU A 65 -12.54 -1.01 -7.30
C LEU A 65 -12.84 -0.02 -8.42
N THR A 66 -12.44 1.24 -8.27
CA THR A 66 -12.89 2.31 -9.17
C THR A 66 -11.83 2.78 -10.16
N GLY A 67 -10.60 2.29 -10.05
CA GLY A 67 -9.47 2.77 -10.85
C GLY A 67 -9.19 1.98 -12.14
N ALA A 68 -10.02 1.00 -12.47
CA ALA A 68 -9.77 0.08 -13.59
C ALA A 68 -9.81 0.77 -14.96
N ASP A 69 -10.68 1.76 -15.14
CA ASP A 69 -10.80 2.55 -16.38
C ASP A 69 -9.50 3.30 -16.69
N ARG A 70 -9.02 4.10 -15.74
CA ARG A 70 -7.74 4.80 -15.85
C ARG A 70 -6.58 3.83 -16.09
N LEU A 71 -6.50 2.75 -15.31
CA LEU A 71 -5.43 1.76 -15.43
C LEU A 71 -5.41 1.08 -16.81
N ALA A 72 -6.58 0.77 -17.36
CA ALA A 72 -6.71 0.15 -18.68
C ALA A 72 -6.15 1.05 -19.78
N ALA A 73 -6.50 2.34 -19.76
CA ALA A 73 -5.99 3.32 -20.71
C ALA A 73 -4.46 3.46 -20.57
N GLU A 74 -3.96 3.68 -19.35
CA GLU A 74 -2.53 3.90 -19.08
C GLU A 74 -1.66 2.78 -19.65
N MET A 75 -2.01 1.51 -19.38
CA MET A 75 -1.19 0.36 -19.77
C MET A 75 -0.97 0.22 -21.28
N ASN A 76 -1.98 0.52 -22.10
CA ASN A 76 -1.82 0.46 -23.56
C ASN A 76 -1.16 1.73 -24.10
N HIS A 77 -1.57 2.91 -23.62
CA HIS A 77 -1.02 4.19 -24.06
C HIS A 77 0.48 4.32 -23.77
N GLU A 78 0.99 3.69 -22.72
CA GLU A 78 2.41 3.63 -22.41
C GLU A 78 3.25 3.15 -23.60
N TYR A 79 2.82 2.08 -24.27
CA TYR A 79 3.51 1.63 -25.47
C TYR A 79 3.16 2.48 -26.69
N VAL A 80 1.85 2.71 -26.92
CA VAL A 80 1.33 3.35 -28.13
C VAL A 80 1.87 4.77 -28.30
N ASP A 81 1.92 5.57 -27.23
CA ASP A 81 2.33 6.97 -27.29
C ASP A 81 3.81 7.16 -26.98
N ALA A 82 4.38 6.34 -26.09
CA ALA A 82 5.66 6.65 -25.46
C ALA A 82 6.75 5.57 -25.65
N GLY A 83 6.44 4.43 -26.27
CA GLY A 83 7.38 3.31 -26.43
C GLY A 83 7.81 2.69 -25.10
N ILE A 84 7.01 2.86 -24.04
CA ILE A 84 7.26 2.29 -22.73
C ILE A 84 6.93 0.80 -22.77
N THR A 85 7.86 -0.01 -22.26
CA THR A 85 7.82 -1.49 -22.38
C THR A 85 7.75 -2.21 -21.04
N GLY A 86 7.64 -1.46 -19.95
CA GLY A 86 7.47 -1.98 -18.60
C GLY A 86 6.58 -1.07 -17.78
N PHE A 87 5.66 -1.69 -17.05
CA PHE A 87 4.70 -1.04 -16.15
C PHE A 87 4.84 -1.65 -14.76
N ILE A 88 4.95 -0.82 -13.73
CA ILE A 88 4.99 -1.24 -12.32
C ILE A 88 3.89 -0.51 -11.56
N ASN A 89 2.89 -1.26 -11.08
CA ASN A 89 1.79 -0.71 -10.29
C ASN A 89 2.25 -0.43 -8.85
N TRP A 90 2.19 0.84 -8.45
CA TRP A 90 2.25 1.24 -7.07
C TRP A 90 0.85 1.50 -6.51
N PRO A 91 0.49 0.85 -5.39
CA PRO A 91 1.15 -0.31 -4.78
C PRO A 91 0.62 -1.63 -5.36
N ALA A 92 1.27 -2.75 -5.04
CA ALA A 92 0.78 -4.07 -5.46
C ALA A 92 -0.62 -4.39 -4.89
N ALA A 93 -0.86 -4.07 -3.61
CA ALA A 93 -2.12 -4.29 -2.92
C ALA A 93 -2.32 -3.27 -1.80
N TYR A 94 -3.57 -2.90 -1.53
CA TYR A 94 -3.97 -2.18 -0.35
C TYR A 94 -3.96 -3.12 0.87
N ALA A 95 -2.82 -3.18 1.57
CA ALA A 95 -2.57 -4.11 2.68
C ALA A 95 -2.08 -3.41 3.96
N TRP A 96 -2.57 -2.19 4.20
CA TRP A 96 -2.25 -1.41 5.39
C TRP A 96 -3.51 -0.84 6.05
N TYR A 97 -3.36 -0.30 7.26
CA TYR A 97 -4.50 0.15 8.05
C TYR A 97 -5.30 1.30 7.40
N PRO A 98 -6.63 1.35 7.58
CA PRO A 98 -7.47 2.42 7.05
C PRO A 98 -7.22 3.78 7.73
N THR A 99 -6.41 3.85 8.76
CA THR A 99 -5.97 5.11 9.38
C THR A 99 -4.78 5.74 8.63
N VAL A 100 -4.16 5.01 7.71
CA VAL A 100 -3.04 5.48 6.87
C VAL A 100 -3.60 5.82 5.48
N GLN A 101 -2.98 6.78 4.82
CA GLN A 101 -3.44 7.36 3.55
C GLN A 101 -3.37 6.39 2.36
N MET A 102 -3.84 6.90 1.22
CA MET A 102 -3.96 6.15 -0.03
C MET A 102 -4.86 4.91 0.08
N GLN A 103 -5.82 4.92 1.02
CA GLN A 103 -6.79 3.84 1.19
C GLN A 103 -7.39 3.41 -0.15
N GLY A 104 -7.53 2.11 -0.34
CA GLY A 104 -8.04 1.54 -1.58
C GLY A 104 -7.03 1.47 -2.74
N SER A 105 -5.89 2.15 -2.66
CA SER A 105 -4.90 2.14 -3.75
C SER A 105 -4.23 0.77 -3.88
N GLY A 106 -4.23 0.22 -5.10
CA GLY A 106 -3.57 -1.04 -5.44
C GLY A 106 -4.44 -1.96 -6.29
N LEU A 107 -3.94 -3.17 -6.60
CA LEU A 107 -4.68 -4.11 -7.45
C LEU A 107 -5.79 -4.85 -6.68
N LEU A 108 -5.66 -4.97 -5.36
CA LEU A 108 -6.62 -5.65 -4.50
C LEU A 108 -6.55 -5.08 -3.08
N ARG A 109 -7.58 -5.33 -2.28
CA ARG A 109 -7.58 -5.03 -0.84
C ARG A 109 -7.32 -6.30 -0.03
N ALA A 110 -6.38 -6.25 0.91
CA ALA A 110 -6.05 -7.34 1.84
C ALA A 110 -5.56 -6.79 3.19
N ASN A 111 -6.28 -5.80 3.73
CA ASN A 111 -5.91 -5.07 4.95
C ASN A 111 -6.50 -5.65 6.25
N GLU A 112 -7.13 -6.83 6.20
CA GLU A 112 -7.70 -7.52 7.38
C GLU A 112 -7.09 -8.91 7.62
N PRO A 113 -5.79 -9.00 7.94
CA PRO A 113 -5.13 -10.30 8.13
C PRO A 113 -5.71 -11.12 9.30
N TRP A 114 -6.39 -10.49 10.26
CA TRP A 114 -7.05 -11.19 11.38
C TRP A 114 -8.34 -11.93 10.99
N SER A 115 -9.08 -11.44 9.98
CA SER A 115 -10.26 -12.12 9.44
C SER A 115 -9.89 -13.00 8.24
N GLY A 116 -8.75 -12.72 7.61
CA GLY A 116 -8.35 -13.29 6.33
C GLY A 116 -9.10 -12.69 5.15
N ASN A 117 -9.95 -11.67 5.37
CA ASN A 117 -10.71 -11.03 4.29
C ASN A 117 -9.76 -10.33 3.32
N TYR A 118 -10.09 -10.50 2.05
CA TYR A 118 -9.55 -9.73 0.94
C TYR A 118 -10.67 -9.43 -0.05
N GLN A 119 -10.45 -8.45 -0.92
CA GLN A 119 -11.35 -8.13 -2.02
C GLN A 119 -10.55 -7.98 -3.30
N LEU A 120 -10.95 -8.71 -4.32
CA LEU A 120 -10.43 -8.59 -5.67
C LEU A 120 -11.33 -7.62 -6.44
N GLY A 121 -10.73 -6.70 -7.18
CA GLY A 121 -11.47 -5.71 -7.96
C GLY A 121 -11.11 -5.74 -9.44
N PRO A 122 -11.79 -4.93 -10.26
CA PRO A 122 -11.56 -4.85 -11.70
C PRO A 122 -10.13 -4.41 -12.05
N THR A 123 -9.40 -3.67 -11.20
CA THR A 123 -8.00 -3.29 -11.49
C THR A 123 -7.07 -4.51 -11.60
N LEU A 124 -7.19 -5.49 -10.70
CA LEU A 124 -6.45 -6.76 -10.78
C LEU A 124 -6.74 -7.47 -12.11
N TRP A 125 -8.02 -7.51 -12.48
CA TRP A 125 -8.48 -8.20 -13.68
C TRP A 125 -8.13 -7.45 -14.95
N THR A 126 -8.00 -6.12 -14.92
CA THR A 126 -7.43 -5.31 -16.00
C THR A 126 -5.97 -5.65 -16.23
N VAL A 127 -5.14 -5.71 -15.18
CA VAL A 127 -3.73 -6.12 -15.33
C VAL A 127 -3.60 -7.56 -15.84
N ALA A 128 -4.49 -8.45 -15.39
CA ALA A 128 -4.51 -9.85 -15.84
C ALA A 128 -4.70 -10.00 -17.35
N GLN A 129 -5.39 -9.07 -18.02
CA GLN A 129 -5.60 -9.04 -19.47
C GLN A 129 -4.29 -8.97 -20.27
N THR A 130 -3.21 -8.48 -19.66
CA THR A 130 -1.86 -8.50 -20.23
C THR A 130 -0.98 -9.54 -19.54
N ALA A 131 -0.99 -9.57 -18.21
CA ALA A 131 -0.02 -10.33 -17.42
C ALA A 131 -0.18 -11.86 -17.51
N GLN A 132 -1.39 -12.39 -17.72
CA GLN A 132 -1.57 -13.84 -17.91
C GLN A 132 -1.08 -14.33 -19.28
N PHE A 133 -1.05 -13.43 -20.28
CA PHE A 133 -0.91 -13.80 -21.68
C PHE A 133 0.37 -13.28 -22.33
N THR A 134 1.28 -12.73 -21.53
CA THR A 134 2.58 -12.21 -21.96
C THR A 134 3.66 -12.58 -20.94
N ARG A 135 4.94 -12.47 -21.31
CA ARG A 135 6.07 -12.68 -20.40
C ARG A 135 7.20 -11.69 -20.72
N PRO A 136 8.08 -11.35 -19.74
CA PRO A 136 9.33 -10.66 -20.04
C PRO A 136 10.11 -11.36 -21.16
N GLY A 137 10.56 -10.58 -22.14
CA GLY A 137 11.22 -11.07 -23.36
C GLY A 137 10.31 -11.23 -24.58
N TRP A 138 9.00 -11.06 -24.42
CA TRP A 138 8.08 -10.84 -25.56
C TRP A 138 8.33 -9.47 -26.18
N GLN A 139 7.97 -9.32 -27.45
CA GLN A 139 8.12 -8.08 -28.19
C GLN A 139 6.76 -7.56 -28.60
N TYR A 140 6.55 -6.26 -28.43
CA TYR A 140 5.46 -5.58 -29.10
C TYR A 140 5.63 -5.66 -30.63
N VAL A 141 4.52 -5.56 -31.34
CA VAL A 141 4.47 -5.50 -32.80
C VAL A 141 3.99 -4.10 -33.18
N ASP A 142 4.92 -3.25 -33.63
CA ASP A 142 4.66 -1.83 -33.93
C ASP A 142 3.52 -1.64 -34.93
N SER A 143 3.51 -2.44 -35.99
CA SER A 143 2.46 -2.39 -37.01
C SER A 143 1.10 -2.92 -36.55
N ALA A 144 1.01 -3.48 -35.34
CA ALA A 144 -0.20 -4.04 -34.75
C ALA A 144 -0.43 -3.51 -33.32
N SER A 145 0.00 -2.28 -33.06
CA SER A 145 -0.28 -1.53 -31.84
C SER A 145 -0.62 -0.08 -32.21
N GLY A 146 -1.70 0.49 -31.68
CA GLY A 146 -2.15 1.81 -32.07
C GLY A 146 -3.53 2.19 -31.52
N TYR A 147 -4.13 3.21 -32.14
CA TYR A 147 -5.45 3.72 -31.80
C TYR A 147 -6.56 2.97 -32.53
N LEU A 148 -7.70 2.82 -31.88
CA LEU A 148 -8.94 2.32 -32.46
C LEU A 148 -9.76 3.47 -33.07
N ASP A 149 -10.37 3.23 -34.24
CA ASP A 149 -11.18 4.25 -34.94
C ASP A 149 -12.37 4.73 -34.10
N GLY A 150 -12.99 3.84 -33.32
CA GLY A 150 -14.14 4.14 -32.46
C GLY A 150 -13.78 4.64 -31.06
N GLY A 151 -12.50 4.90 -30.79
CA GLY A 151 -11.97 5.31 -29.48
C GLY A 151 -11.34 4.15 -28.70
N GLY A 152 -10.28 4.48 -27.94
CA GLY A 152 -9.41 3.51 -27.24
C GLY A 152 -8.20 3.09 -28.07
N THR A 153 -7.47 2.10 -27.58
CA THR A 153 -6.20 1.64 -28.13
C THR A 153 -6.10 0.11 -28.12
N TYR A 154 -5.12 -0.40 -28.87
CA TYR A 154 -4.77 -1.81 -28.86
C TYR A 154 -3.25 -1.99 -28.92
N VAL A 155 -2.77 -3.04 -28.27
CA VAL A 155 -1.37 -3.45 -28.36
C VAL A 155 -1.28 -4.93 -28.68
N THR A 156 -0.31 -5.31 -29.51
CA THR A 156 -0.03 -6.72 -29.82
C THR A 156 1.38 -7.09 -29.39
N LEU A 157 1.51 -8.16 -28.62
CA LEU A 157 2.79 -8.75 -28.23
C LEU A 157 2.92 -10.16 -28.80
N LYS A 158 4.13 -10.53 -29.19
CA LYS A 158 4.49 -11.89 -29.63
C LYS A 158 5.64 -12.47 -28.82
N SER A 159 5.60 -13.78 -28.61
CA SER A 159 6.69 -14.51 -27.97
C SER A 159 7.90 -14.63 -28.90
N PRO A 160 9.12 -14.82 -28.37
CA PRO A 160 10.27 -15.15 -29.20
C PRO A 160 10.13 -16.53 -29.85
N GLY A 161 10.94 -16.79 -30.88
CA GLY A 161 11.10 -18.09 -31.52
C GLY A 161 10.40 -18.25 -32.88
N PRO A 162 10.60 -19.39 -33.56
CA PRO A 162 10.12 -19.62 -34.93
C PRO A 162 8.62 -19.93 -35.04
N ARG A 163 7.96 -20.21 -33.91
CA ARG A 163 6.51 -20.45 -33.80
C ARG A 163 5.95 -19.62 -32.63
N PRO A 164 5.89 -18.30 -32.81
CA PRO A 164 5.51 -17.40 -31.72
C PRO A 164 4.05 -17.61 -31.29
N GLN A 165 3.80 -17.47 -29.99
CA GLN A 165 2.47 -17.15 -29.45
C GLN A 165 2.22 -15.66 -29.60
N PHE A 166 0.97 -15.21 -29.63
CA PHE A 166 0.67 -13.78 -29.59
C PHE A 166 -0.59 -13.46 -28.79
N THR A 167 -0.64 -12.20 -28.35
CA THR A 167 -1.70 -11.63 -27.55
C THR A 167 -1.94 -10.21 -28.05
N THR A 168 -3.19 -9.87 -28.34
CA THR A 168 -3.63 -8.50 -28.60
C THR A 168 -4.58 -8.07 -27.49
N VAL A 169 -4.26 -6.96 -26.82
CA VAL A 169 -5.05 -6.38 -25.73
C VAL A 169 -5.67 -5.09 -26.25
N PHE A 170 -7.00 -5.05 -26.26
CA PHE A 170 -7.81 -3.90 -26.61
C PHE A 170 -8.31 -3.23 -25.34
N GLU A 171 -8.25 -1.91 -25.26
CA GLU A 171 -9.01 -1.13 -24.30
C GLU A 171 -9.91 -0.14 -25.06
N THR A 172 -11.08 0.12 -24.51
CA THR A 172 -12.13 0.93 -25.16
C THR A 172 -12.67 2.01 -24.24
N THR A 173 -11.81 2.55 -23.36
CA THR A 173 -12.15 3.61 -22.38
C THR A 173 -12.60 4.90 -23.08
N GLY A 174 -12.05 5.19 -24.26
CA GLY A 174 -12.44 6.32 -25.10
C GLY A 174 -13.62 6.07 -26.06
N ALA A 175 -14.20 4.87 -26.08
CA ALA A 175 -15.27 4.53 -27.02
C ALA A 175 -16.66 4.92 -26.48
N THR A 176 -17.55 5.39 -27.37
CA THR A 176 -18.94 5.73 -27.01
C THR A 176 -19.98 4.78 -27.61
N ALA A 177 -19.57 3.89 -28.51
CA ALA A 177 -20.40 2.89 -29.14
C ALA A 177 -19.59 1.62 -29.43
N ALA A 178 -20.29 0.51 -29.64
CA ALA A 178 -19.66 -0.74 -30.06
C ALA A 178 -18.95 -0.57 -31.40
N GLN A 179 -17.76 -1.14 -31.52
CA GLN A 179 -16.94 -1.08 -32.73
C GLN A 179 -16.45 -2.47 -33.12
N GLN A 180 -16.37 -2.73 -34.43
CA GLN A 180 -15.89 -4.00 -34.95
C GLN A 180 -14.42 -3.88 -35.32
N VAL A 181 -13.61 -4.83 -34.85
CA VAL A 181 -12.19 -4.94 -35.22
C VAL A 181 -11.94 -6.28 -35.90
N SER A 182 -10.94 -6.29 -36.79
CA SER A 182 -10.55 -7.49 -37.52
C SER A 182 -9.03 -7.68 -37.45
N LEU A 183 -8.58 -8.80 -36.87
CA LEU A 183 -7.17 -9.15 -36.78
C LEU A 183 -6.82 -10.14 -37.89
N ALA A 184 -5.76 -9.89 -38.64
CA ALA A 184 -5.29 -10.80 -39.68
C ALA A 184 -3.84 -11.24 -39.37
N PRO A 185 -3.63 -12.38 -38.67
CA PRO A 185 -2.29 -12.84 -38.34
C PRO A 185 -1.44 -13.13 -39.59
N THR A 186 -0.31 -12.43 -39.72
CA THR A 186 0.63 -12.56 -40.84
C THR A 186 1.92 -13.29 -40.42
N GLY A 187 2.75 -13.66 -41.40
CA GLY A 187 4.02 -14.34 -41.15
C GLY A 187 3.83 -15.71 -40.46
N ALA A 188 4.62 -15.94 -39.40
CA ALA A 188 4.62 -17.18 -38.63
C ALA A 188 3.62 -17.18 -37.45
N LEU A 189 2.79 -16.15 -37.30
CA LEU A 189 1.79 -16.10 -36.25
C LEU A 189 0.70 -17.19 -36.47
N PRO A 190 0.24 -17.87 -35.40
CA PRO A 190 -0.85 -18.83 -35.48
C PRO A 190 -2.14 -18.20 -36.06
N ARG A 191 -2.85 -18.99 -36.87
CA ARG A 191 -4.14 -18.60 -37.49
C ARG A 191 -5.34 -19.42 -36.99
N GLY A 192 -5.14 -20.20 -35.94
CA GLY A 192 -6.21 -20.99 -35.30
C GLY A 192 -7.19 -20.10 -34.52
N PRO A 193 -8.17 -20.69 -33.83
CA PRO A 193 -9.04 -19.96 -32.91
C PRO A 193 -8.23 -19.20 -31.85
N LEU A 194 -8.72 -18.03 -31.43
CA LEU A 194 -8.15 -17.21 -30.36
C LEU A 194 -9.06 -17.22 -29.15
N HIS A 195 -8.47 -17.38 -27.96
CA HIS A 195 -9.19 -17.21 -26.71
C HIS A 195 -9.56 -15.74 -26.51
N ARG A 196 -10.79 -15.48 -26.02
CA ARG A 196 -11.28 -14.13 -25.74
C ARG A 196 -11.54 -13.96 -24.24
N TRP A 197 -10.89 -12.98 -23.65
CA TRP A 197 -11.08 -12.59 -22.25
C TRP A 197 -11.54 -11.15 -22.17
N THR A 198 -12.56 -10.85 -21.37
CA THR A 198 -13.11 -9.48 -21.27
C THR A 198 -13.30 -9.07 -19.82
N THR A 199 -12.96 -7.82 -19.51
CA THR A 199 -13.26 -7.16 -18.23
C THR A 199 -14.09 -5.91 -18.54
N THR A 200 -15.29 -5.82 -17.97
CA THR A 200 -16.10 -4.58 -17.98
C THR A 200 -15.65 -3.68 -16.84
N LEU A 201 -15.18 -2.47 -17.16
CA LEU A 201 -14.37 -1.65 -16.25
C LEU A 201 -15.18 -0.95 -15.16
N ASP A 202 -16.43 -0.56 -15.46
CA ASP A 202 -17.36 0.11 -14.54
C ASP A 202 -18.27 -0.86 -13.77
N SER A 203 -18.23 -2.17 -14.10
CA SER A 203 -19.06 -3.16 -13.42
C SER A 203 -18.63 -3.34 -11.97
N THR A 204 -19.62 -3.54 -11.11
CA THR A 204 -19.46 -3.89 -9.70
C THR A 204 -19.69 -5.39 -9.43
N ASP A 205 -20.01 -6.17 -10.47
CA ASP A 205 -20.22 -7.62 -10.39
C ASP A 205 -18.93 -8.37 -10.75
N PRO A 206 -18.34 -9.17 -9.83
CA PRO A 206 -17.18 -10.00 -10.13
C PRO A 206 -17.36 -10.98 -11.30
N ALA A 207 -18.59 -11.30 -11.68
CA ALA A 207 -18.92 -12.11 -12.84
C ALA A 207 -18.61 -11.41 -14.18
N ASP A 208 -18.47 -10.08 -14.21
CA ASP A 208 -18.18 -9.30 -15.42
C ASP A 208 -16.68 -9.02 -15.64
N TRP A 209 -15.84 -9.41 -14.69
CA TRP A 209 -14.39 -9.18 -14.78
C TRP A 209 -13.69 -10.44 -15.28
N PHE A 210 -12.70 -10.31 -16.17
CA PHE A 210 -11.89 -11.42 -16.70
C PHE A 210 -12.70 -12.67 -17.14
N VAL A 211 -13.74 -12.43 -17.92
CA VAL A 211 -14.68 -13.45 -18.42
C VAL A 211 -14.13 -14.12 -19.66
N HIS A 212 -14.03 -15.46 -19.64
CA HIS A 212 -13.75 -16.25 -20.84
C HIS A 212 -15.00 -16.32 -21.71
N GLY A 213 -14.99 -15.58 -22.81
CA GLY A 213 -16.04 -15.66 -23.83
C GLY A 213 -15.81 -16.81 -24.82
N ALA A 214 -16.72 -16.94 -25.79
CA ALA A 214 -16.50 -17.85 -26.91
C ALA A 214 -15.21 -17.48 -27.67
N ASP A 215 -14.40 -18.49 -27.97
CA ASP A 215 -13.19 -18.34 -28.78
C ASP A 215 -13.54 -17.78 -30.17
N VAL A 216 -12.76 -16.82 -30.64
CA VAL A 216 -12.93 -16.18 -31.94
C VAL A 216 -12.27 -17.06 -33.00
N ARG A 217 -13.05 -17.58 -33.94
CA ARG A 217 -12.55 -18.40 -35.04
C ARG A 217 -12.17 -17.51 -36.24
N PRO A 218 -11.15 -17.90 -37.03
CA PRO A 218 -10.85 -17.20 -38.27
C PRO A 218 -12.02 -17.37 -39.27
N GLY A 219 -12.36 -16.30 -39.97
CA GLY A 219 -13.27 -16.34 -41.11
C GLY A 219 -12.63 -16.97 -42.35
N ALA A 220 -13.37 -16.98 -43.47
CA ALA A 220 -12.92 -17.58 -44.74
C ALA A 220 -11.60 -17.00 -45.27
N HIS A 221 -11.29 -15.75 -44.94
CA HIS A 221 -10.06 -15.05 -45.34
C HIS A 221 -8.96 -15.09 -44.26
N GLY A 222 -9.12 -15.90 -43.21
CA GLY A 222 -8.12 -16.08 -42.15
C GLY A 222 -8.08 -14.98 -41.09
N ALA A 223 -9.00 -14.01 -41.13
CA ALA A 223 -9.10 -12.92 -40.17
C ALA A 223 -10.09 -13.23 -39.03
N HIS A 224 -9.80 -12.72 -37.85
CA HIS A 224 -10.59 -12.85 -36.63
C HIS A 224 -11.34 -11.56 -36.36
N THR A 225 -12.67 -11.60 -36.48
CA THR A 225 -13.52 -10.43 -36.27
C THR A 225 -14.19 -10.49 -34.91
N VAL A 226 -14.13 -9.40 -34.14
CA VAL A 226 -14.81 -9.26 -32.85
C VAL A 226 -15.44 -7.87 -32.73
N THR A 227 -16.59 -7.79 -32.09
CA THR A 227 -17.20 -6.52 -31.69
C THR A 227 -16.75 -6.20 -30.26
N LEU A 228 -16.06 -5.09 -30.10
CA LEU A 228 -15.66 -4.53 -28.82
C LEU A 228 -16.78 -3.61 -28.31
N GLN A 229 -17.13 -3.74 -27.02
CA GLN A 229 -18.08 -2.86 -26.35
C GLN A 229 -17.33 -1.72 -25.66
N PRO A 230 -17.91 -0.51 -25.54
CA PRO A 230 -17.35 0.58 -24.74
C PRO A 230 -17.02 0.17 -23.31
N GLY A 231 -16.01 0.80 -22.70
CA GLY A 231 -15.70 0.60 -21.27
C GLY A 231 -15.19 -0.80 -20.94
N THR A 232 -14.58 -1.49 -21.90
CA THR A 232 -14.02 -2.83 -21.70
C THR A 232 -12.53 -2.90 -22.00
N VAL A 233 -11.84 -3.81 -21.32
CA VAL A 233 -10.60 -4.40 -21.80
C VAL A 233 -10.88 -5.79 -22.33
N THR A 234 -10.50 -6.05 -23.57
CA THR A 234 -10.66 -7.36 -24.21
C THR A 234 -9.33 -7.86 -24.73
N THR A 235 -8.95 -9.07 -24.37
CA THR A 235 -7.76 -9.75 -24.87
C THR A 235 -8.12 -10.87 -25.82
N LEU A 236 -7.50 -10.87 -27.00
CA LEU A 236 -7.46 -12.00 -27.92
C LEU A 236 -6.07 -12.63 -27.89
N THR A 237 -5.98 -13.92 -27.59
CA THR A 237 -4.69 -14.58 -27.39
C THR A 237 -4.69 -16.02 -27.86
N THR A 238 -3.50 -16.52 -28.21
CA THR A 238 -3.25 -17.94 -28.44
C THR A 238 -2.95 -18.73 -27.16
N MET A 239 -2.81 -18.04 -26.02
CA MET A 239 -2.47 -18.62 -24.71
C MET A 239 -3.72 -18.96 -23.89
N PRO A 240 -3.73 -20.07 -23.14
CA PRO A 240 -4.78 -20.34 -22.16
C PRO A 240 -4.66 -19.39 -20.96
N GLY A 241 -5.75 -19.18 -20.23
CA GLY A 241 -5.81 -18.37 -19.01
C GLY A 241 -6.92 -18.82 -18.06
N GLY A 242 -7.08 -18.10 -16.95
CA GLY A 242 -8.16 -18.40 -16.00
C GLY A 242 -8.13 -17.57 -14.72
N LYS A 243 -9.24 -17.61 -13.99
CA LYS A 243 -9.30 -17.15 -12.60
C LYS A 243 -8.80 -18.26 -11.68
N GLY A 244 -8.00 -17.91 -10.68
CA GLY A 244 -7.60 -18.84 -9.63
C GLY A 244 -8.70 -19.03 -8.58
N PRO A 245 -8.59 -20.04 -7.69
CA PRO A 245 -9.62 -20.36 -6.68
C PRO A 245 -9.84 -19.25 -5.64
N ALA A 246 -8.87 -18.33 -5.49
CA ALA A 246 -9.01 -17.17 -4.61
C ALA A 246 -10.15 -16.23 -5.04
N ALA A 247 -10.62 -16.29 -6.29
CA ALA A 247 -11.75 -15.48 -6.75
C ALA A 247 -13.06 -15.81 -6.01
N ASP A 248 -13.20 -17.03 -5.50
CA ASP A 248 -14.47 -17.54 -4.95
C ASP A 248 -14.43 -17.78 -3.43
N ALA A 249 -13.30 -17.49 -2.77
CA ALA A 249 -12.98 -18.04 -1.45
C ALA A 249 -12.69 -16.99 -0.35
N ALA A 250 -12.97 -15.71 -0.60
CA ALA A 250 -12.67 -14.65 0.37
C ALA A 250 -13.46 -14.84 1.68
N PRO A 251 -12.80 -14.96 2.85
CA PRO A 251 -13.48 -14.96 4.14
C PRO A 251 -14.26 -13.66 4.37
N ALA A 252 -15.32 -13.70 5.17
CA ALA A 252 -16.08 -12.49 5.52
C ALA A 252 -15.24 -11.51 6.35
N SER A 253 -15.36 -10.21 6.04
CA SER A 253 -14.75 -9.14 6.83
C SER A 253 -15.24 -9.17 8.27
N ARG A 254 -14.33 -8.93 9.22
CA ARG A 254 -14.60 -8.86 10.66
C ARG A 254 -13.65 -7.88 11.32
N PRO A 255 -14.12 -7.08 12.30
CA PRO A 255 -13.22 -6.27 13.12
C PRO A 255 -12.20 -7.14 13.86
N MET A 256 -11.03 -6.58 14.15
CA MET A 256 -10.07 -7.23 15.02
C MET A 256 -10.70 -7.43 16.41
N PRO A 257 -10.68 -8.67 16.95
CA PRO A 257 -11.37 -8.96 18.20
C PRO A 257 -10.70 -8.29 19.39
N LEU A 258 -11.51 -7.82 20.33
CA LEU A 258 -11.08 -7.47 21.69
C LEU A 258 -11.39 -8.65 22.64
N PRO A 259 -10.50 -8.96 23.61
CA PRO A 259 -9.24 -8.27 23.87
C PRO A 259 -8.14 -8.64 22.87
N TYR A 260 -7.33 -7.64 22.50
CA TYR A 260 -6.02 -7.83 21.86
C TYR A 260 -4.94 -7.80 22.94
N ARG A 261 -3.99 -8.73 22.87
CA ARG A 261 -2.84 -8.83 23.79
C ARG A 261 -1.61 -9.23 23.01
N GLU A 262 -0.49 -8.61 23.33
CA GLU A 262 0.82 -8.92 22.76
C GLU A 262 1.89 -8.79 23.85
N ASP A 263 2.57 -9.90 24.13
CA ASP A 263 3.67 -10.03 25.10
C ASP A 263 5.02 -10.27 24.41
N PHE A 264 5.04 -10.36 23.08
CA PHE A 264 6.20 -10.52 22.21
C PHE A 264 7.06 -11.78 22.45
N ASP A 265 6.80 -12.58 23.50
CA ASP A 265 7.62 -13.72 23.93
C ASP A 265 7.66 -14.84 22.87
N GLY A 266 6.56 -15.00 22.12
CA GLY A 266 6.39 -16.01 21.07
C GLY A 266 7.17 -15.75 19.78
N TYR A 267 7.75 -14.57 19.59
CA TYR A 267 8.50 -14.24 18.37
C TYR A 267 9.98 -14.55 18.50
N ARG A 268 10.70 -14.70 17.39
CA ARG A 268 12.17 -14.69 17.40
C ARG A 268 12.70 -13.27 17.60
N SER A 269 13.90 -13.12 18.15
CA SER A 269 14.59 -11.82 18.16
C SER A 269 14.81 -11.30 16.73
N GLY A 270 14.76 -9.99 16.55
CA GLY A 270 14.80 -9.31 15.25
C GLY A 270 13.52 -9.44 14.41
N ALA A 271 12.44 -10.01 14.94
CA ALA A 271 11.18 -10.09 14.22
C ALA A 271 10.40 -8.77 14.25
N THR A 272 9.72 -8.45 13.16
CA THR A 272 8.57 -7.52 13.19
C THR A 272 7.35 -8.31 13.69
N PRO A 273 6.68 -7.89 14.79
CA PRO A 273 5.50 -8.58 15.29
C PRO A 273 4.34 -8.55 14.30
N ARG A 274 3.39 -9.48 14.45
CA ARG A 274 2.15 -9.46 13.66
C ARG A 274 1.37 -8.20 13.97
N TYR A 275 0.77 -7.61 12.93
CA TYR A 275 -0.12 -6.44 13.01
C TYR A 275 0.54 -5.13 13.48
N VAL A 276 1.81 -5.15 13.90
CA VAL A 276 2.55 -3.93 14.24
C VAL A 276 3.04 -3.28 12.95
N SER A 277 2.70 -2.01 12.75
CA SER A 277 2.99 -1.28 11.52
C SER A 277 3.75 0.00 11.85
N ASP A 278 5.04 0.01 11.53
CA ASP A 278 5.94 1.12 11.81
C ASP A 278 5.69 2.25 10.83
N MET A 279 5.38 3.43 11.38
CA MET A 279 5.13 4.65 10.62
C MET A 279 6.38 5.54 10.53
N GLU A 280 7.28 5.41 11.52
CA GLU A 280 8.60 6.04 11.57
C GLU A 280 9.50 5.27 12.54
N GLY A 281 10.80 5.28 12.31
CA GLY A 281 11.74 4.39 12.97
C GLY A 281 11.58 2.94 12.48
N ALA A 282 11.99 2.00 13.32
CA ALA A 282 11.81 0.57 13.10
C ALA A 282 11.70 -0.11 14.44
N PHE A 283 10.69 -0.97 14.61
CA PHE A 283 10.41 -1.66 15.85
C PHE A 283 10.57 -3.16 15.65
N GLN A 284 11.35 -3.80 16.53
CA GLN A 284 11.66 -5.22 16.44
C GLN A 284 11.54 -5.87 17.81
N VAL A 285 11.16 -7.14 17.81
CA VAL A 285 11.17 -7.94 19.03
C VAL A 285 12.62 -8.23 19.42
N GLU A 286 12.98 -7.89 20.65
CA GLU A 286 14.32 -8.10 21.22
C GLU A 286 14.21 -8.56 22.68
N PRO A 287 15.24 -9.20 23.25
CA PRO A 287 15.27 -9.42 24.70
C PRO A 287 15.03 -8.11 25.47
N CYS A 288 14.20 -8.16 26.50
CA CYS A 288 14.00 -7.03 27.38
C CYS A 288 15.33 -6.64 28.06
N ALA A 289 15.67 -5.36 28.09
CA ALA A 289 16.90 -4.89 28.73
C ALA A 289 16.83 -5.02 30.27
N ALA A 290 15.62 -5.00 30.82
CA ALA A 290 15.29 -5.34 32.19
C ALA A 290 13.86 -5.91 32.21
N GLY A 291 13.54 -6.75 33.20
CA GLY A 291 12.19 -7.31 33.34
C GLY A 291 11.13 -6.21 33.56
N PRO A 292 10.02 -6.21 32.79
CA PRO A 292 8.91 -5.29 33.03
C PRO A 292 8.20 -5.60 34.36
N ARG A 293 7.55 -4.58 34.93
CA ARG A 293 6.84 -4.71 36.23
C ARG A 293 5.74 -5.77 36.20
N GLY A 294 5.07 -5.94 35.06
CA GLY A 294 4.00 -6.92 34.84
C GLY A 294 4.46 -8.35 34.52
N ALA A 295 5.76 -8.62 34.41
CA ALA A 295 6.31 -9.94 34.07
C ALA A 295 6.23 -10.92 35.27
N ALA A 296 5.03 -11.18 35.77
CA ALA A 296 4.77 -12.24 36.73
C ALA A 296 4.88 -13.60 36.01
N GLY A 297 6.10 -14.13 35.91
CA GLY A 297 6.33 -15.49 35.42
C GLY A 297 7.74 -15.80 34.93
N ASN A 298 8.43 -14.84 34.31
CA ASN A 298 9.65 -15.13 33.53
C ASN A 298 10.95 -14.49 34.08
N GLY A 299 10.97 -13.97 35.32
CA GLY A 299 12.20 -13.50 35.97
C GLY A 299 12.96 -12.40 35.20
N GLY A 300 12.28 -11.65 34.34
CA GLY A 300 12.89 -10.60 33.50
C GLY A 300 13.63 -11.09 32.25
N THR A 301 13.34 -12.31 31.78
CA THR A 301 13.98 -12.93 30.59
C THR A 301 13.11 -12.93 29.32
N GLY A 302 11.99 -12.21 29.34
CA GLY A 302 11.07 -12.10 28.21
C GLY A 302 11.61 -11.25 27.05
N LYS A 303 10.79 -11.14 26.00
CA LYS A 303 11.03 -10.28 24.85
C LYS A 303 10.11 -9.07 24.89
N CYS A 304 10.61 -7.99 24.31
CA CYS A 304 9.98 -6.69 24.28
C CYS A 304 10.05 -6.15 22.85
N LEU A 305 9.10 -5.31 22.48
CA LEU A 305 9.22 -4.50 21.28
C LEU A 305 10.21 -3.36 21.53
N ARG A 306 11.28 -3.28 20.75
CA ARG A 306 12.32 -2.26 20.86
C ARG A 306 12.33 -1.39 19.61
N GLN A 307 12.41 -0.07 19.80
CA GLN A 307 12.75 0.86 18.72
C GLN A 307 14.25 0.69 18.39
N MET A 308 14.61 0.43 17.14
CA MET A 308 15.98 0.06 16.75
C MET A 308 16.81 1.18 16.12
N ILE A 309 16.18 2.31 15.81
CA ILE A 309 16.81 3.42 15.10
C ILE A 309 17.34 4.44 16.12
N GLY A 310 18.66 4.47 16.29
CA GLY A 310 19.35 5.36 17.25
C GLY A 310 19.73 6.76 16.71
N GLN A 311 19.41 7.06 15.45
CA GLN A 311 19.65 8.37 14.83
C GLN A 311 18.60 8.65 13.76
N GLN A 312 18.28 9.93 13.53
CA GLN A 312 17.30 10.30 12.50
C GLN A 312 17.77 9.84 11.09
N PRO A 313 16.93 9.12 10.34
CA PRO A 313 17.25 8.69 8.97
C PRO A 313 17.37 9.85 7.98
N ILE A 314 17.96 9.58 6.81
CA ILE A 314 17.78 10.42 5.62
C ILE A 314 16.35 10.16 5.13
N GLN A 315 15.47 11.13 5.35
CA GLN A 315 14.02 10.97 5.23
C GLN A 315 13.52 11.25 3.80
N TRP A 316 12.64 10.37 3.29
CA TRP A 316 11.76 10.65 2.15
C TRP A 316 10.53 11.45 2.59
N ALA A 317 9.85 10.98 3.65
CA ALA A 317 8.75 11.67 4.34
C ALA A 317 9.17 12.09 5.75
N ARG A 318 8.57 13.16 6.28
CA ARG A 318 8.89 13.70 7.61
C ARG A 318 7.83 13.30 8.62
N VAL A 319 8.16 12.36 9.49
CA VAL A 319 7.42 12.06 10.73
C VAL A 319 8.27 12.56 11.90
N PRO A 320 7.68 13.21 12.92
CA PRO A 320 8.47 13.91 13.95
C PRO A 320 9.21 12.96 14.90
N SER A 321 8.71 11.75 15.07
CA SER A 321 9.16 10.80 16.08
C SER A 321 8.86 9.36 15.66
N PRO A 322 9.68 8.38 16.09
CA PRO A 322 9.38 6.96 15.88
C PRO A 322 8.02 6.56 16.45
N LEU A 323 7.22 5.92 15.62
CA LEU A 323 5.82 5.58 15.88
C LEU A 323 5.49 4.24 15.23
N THR A 324 4.73 3.42 15.95
CA THR A 324 4.14 2.19 15.38
C THR A 324 2.68 2.06 15.79
N LEU A 325 1.85 1.51 14.90
CA LEU A 325 0.41 1.37 15.06
C LEU A 325 -0.01 -0.10 15.11
N VAL A 326 -1.09 -0.37 15.84
CA VAL A 326 -1.74 -1.68 15.88
C VAL A 326 -3.21 -1.58 16.26
N GLY A 327 -4.01 -2.55 15.82
CA GLY A 327 -5.40 -2.68 16.22
C GLY A 327 -6.36 -2.36 15.09
N ASP A 328 -7.59 -2.00 15.45
CA ASP A 328 -8.66 -1.74 14.51
C ASP A 328 -9.20 -0.31 14.63
N ALA A 329 -9.44 0.34 13.50
CA ALA A 329 -9.98 1.70 13.46
C ALA A 329 -11.43 1.80 13.96
N THR A 330 -12.11 0.66 14.12
CA THR A 330 -13.49 0.57 14.62
C THR A 330 -13.60 0.49 16.13
N TRP A 331 -12.50 0.27 16.86
CA TRP A 331 -12.53 0.21 18.33
C TRP A 331 -12.95 1.55 18.94
N ALA A 332 -14.04 1.55 19.70
CA ALA A 332 -14.64 2.76 20.28
C ALA A 332 -14.41 2.86 21.79
N ASP A 333 -15.02 1.95 22.56
CA ASP A 333 -14.93 1.93 24.02
C ASP A 333 -14.03 0.80 24.49
N TYR A 334 -12.80 1.16 24.85
CA TYR A 334 -11.76 0.22 25.24
C TYR A 334 -10.72 0.86 26.15
N THR A 335 -9.98 0.01 26.86
CA THR A 335 -8.79 0.38 27.61
C THR A 335 -7.56 -0.11 26.87
N ALA A 336 -6.70 0.81 26.44
CA ALA A 336 -5.36 0.54 25.94
C ALA A 336 -4.37 0.55 27.11
N SER A 337 -3.42 -0.38 27.14
CA SER A 337 -2.33 -0.36 28.10
C SER A 337 -1.03 -0.93 27.54
N VAL A 338 0.10 -0.50 28.10
CA VAL A 338 1.43 -1.01 27.74
C VAL A 338 2.38 -0.81 28.92
N GLU A 339 3.33 -1.72 29.11
CA GLU A 339 4.54 -1.46 29.88
C GLU A 339 5.52 -0.72 28.96
N ALA A 340 5.93 0.49 29.32
CA ALA A 340 6.86 1.29 28.53
C ALA A 340 8.15 1.54 29.34
N ARG A 341 9.28 1.14 28.77
CA ARG A 341 10.61 1.49 29.26
C ARG A 341 11.05 2.79 28.62
N ILE A 342 11.19 3.83 29.42
CA ILE A 342 11.50 5.17 28.93
C ILE A 342 13.01 5.33 28.77
N ALA A 343 13.47 5.71 27.58
CA ALA A 343 14.87 6.00 27.35
C ALA A 343 15.30 7.28 28.10
N PRO A 344 16.54 7.36 28.63
CA PRO A 344 17.07 8.60 29.18
C PRO A 344 17.03 9.74 28.16
N GLY A 345 16.62 10.94 28.60
CA GLY A 345 16.45 12.12 27.75
C GLY A 345 15.29 12.02 26.76
N SER A 346 14.33 11.11 26.98
CA SER A 346 13.21 10.86 26.07
C SER A 346 11.88 10.74 26.81
N ALA A 347 10.83 10.43 26.06
CA ALA A 347 9.51 10.10 26.55
C ALA A 347 8.94 8.94 25.76
N SER A 348 8.11 8.14 26.42
CA SER A 348 7.27 7.13 25.79
C SER A 348 5.83 7.60 25.79
N THR A 349 5.11 7.31 24.71
CA THR A 349 3.73 7.73 24.51
C THR A 349 2.88 6.52 24.14
N LEU A 350 1.74 6.39 24.82
CA LEU A 350 0.65 5.49 24.43
C LEU A 350 -0.39 6.31 23.66
N LEU A 351 -0.69 5.91 22.44
CA LEU A 351 -1.73 6.51 21.60
C LEU A 351 -3.02 5.71 21.70
N GLY A 352 -4.16 6.39 21.66
CA GLY A 352 -5.48 5.78 21.66
C GLY A 352 -6.45 6.54 20.77
N ARG A 353 -7.45 5.81 20.24
CA ARG A 353 -8.36 6.23 19.19
C ARG A 353 -7.63 6.92 18.03
N VAL A 354 -6.55 6.31 17.56
CA VAL A 354 -5.85 6.80 16.37
C VAL A 354 -6.77 6.66 15.16
N SER A 355 -7.21 7.77 14.59
CA SER A 355 -8.32 7.82 13.63
C SER A 355 -7.88 8.03 12.19
N GLY A 356 -6.73 8.66 11.99
CA GLY A 356 -6.30 9.09 10.67
C GLY A 356 -4.90 9.66 10.66
N GLN A 357 -4.30 9.65 9.48
CA GLN A 357 -3.02 10.26 9.18
C GLN A 357 -3.25 11.64 8.57
N LEU A 358 -2.64 12.67 9.16
CA LEU A 358 -2.53 14.01 8.59
C LEU A 358 -1.31 14.05 7.69
N ASN A 359 -1.52 14.22 6.38
CA ASN A 359 -0.47 14.12 5.36
C ASN A 359 0.55 15.24 5.45
N ASN A 360 1.76 15.00 4.91
CA ASN A 360 2.11 15.64 3.63
C ASN A 360 3.10 14.92 2.72
N VAL A 361 2.75 14.91 1.43
CA VAL A 361 3.69 15.06 0.30
C VAL A 361 4.05 16.55 0.15
N GLY A 362 5.34 16.88 0.10
CA GLY A 362 5.87 18.24 -0.12
C GLY A 362 6.88 18.72 0.91
N THR A 363 7.70 19.71 0.53
CA THR A 363 8.78 20.26 1.36
C THR A 363 8.26 20.98 2.61
N GLY A 364 8.87 20.70 3.77
CA GLY A 364 8.62 21.42 5.04
C GLY A 364 7.36 21.02 5.82
N ARG A 365 6.62 20.02 5.35
CA ARG A 365 5.38 19.58 5.98
C ARG A 365 5.57 18.27 6.78
N ILE A 366 4.88 18.15 7.93
CA ILE A 366 5.03 17.05 8.89
C ILE A 366 3.83 16.11 8.81
N THR A 367 4.10 14.81 8.73
CA THR A 367 3.09 13.75 8.84
C THR A 367 2.87 13.41 10.32
N ALA A 368 1.61 13.34 10.73
CA ALA A 368 1.21 13.04 12.11
C ALA A 368 -0.07 12.19 12.12
N TRP A 369 -0.39 11.60 13.27
CA TRP A 369 -1.57 10.77 13.44
C TRP A 369 -2.53 11.42 14.42
N GLU A 370 -3.75 11.63 13.94
CA GLU A 370 -4.89 12.06 14.73
C GLU A 370 -5.18 11.04 15.83
N GLY A 371 -5.53 11.51 17.01
CA GLY A 371 -5.89 10.67 18.14
C GLY A 371 -5.55 11.32 19.48
N TYR A 372 -5.73 10.54 20.55
CA TYR A 372 -5.33 10.91 21.90
C TYR A 372 -3.97 10.32 22.23
N SER A 373 -3.18 11.03 23.03
CA SER A 373 -1.86 10.58 23.48
C SER A 373 -1.68 10.77 24.97
N LEU A 374 -1.15 9.74 25.64
CA LEU A 374 -0.62 9.82 27.01
C LEU A 374 0.89 9.72 26.93
N ARG A 375 1.57 10.84 27.12
CA ARG A 375 3.02 10.95 27.09
C ARG A 375 3.59 10.98 28.50
N LEU A 376 4.66 10.22 28.76
CA LEU A 376 5.42 10.24 30.00
C LEU A 376 6.92 10.41 29.69
N ALA A 377 7.50 11.52 30.15
CA ALA A 377 8.93 11.80 30.05
C ALA A 377 9.74 11.11 31.15
N ASP A 378 11.03 10.94 30.90
CA ASP A 378 11.99 10.38 31.87
C ASP A 378 12.13 11.21 33.17
N SER A 379 11.73 12.48 33.12
CA SER A 379 11.66 13.40 34.26
C SER A 379 10.39 13.25 35.11
N GLY A 380 9.44 12.40 34.71
CA GLY A 380 8.13 12.25 35.35
C GLY A 380 7.06 13.24 34.87
N ALA A 381 7.43 14.21 34.02
CA ALA A 381 6.45 15.08 33.38
C ALA A 381 5.54 14.28 32.43
N TRP A 382 4.23 14.48 32.54
CA TRP A 382 3.24 13.79 31.73
C TRP A 382 2.21 14.74 31.14
N SER A 383 1.62 14.34 30.01
CA SER A 383 0.50 15.05 29.38
C SER A 383 -0.48 14.07 28.74
N LEU A 384 -1.77 14.36 28.89
CA LEU A 384 -2.85 13.81 28.09
C LEU A 384 -3.18 14.84 27.01
N GLN A 385 -3.05 14.47 25.75
CA GLN A 385 -3.22 15.38 24.63
C GLN A 385 -4.14 14.78 23.57
N VAL A 386 -4.60 15.63 22.67
CA VAL A 386 -5.30 15.27 21.45
C VAL A 386 -4.72 16.08 20.30
N LEU A 387 -4.44 15.41 19.17
CA LEU A 387 -4.10 16.09 17.92
C LEU A 387 -5.38 16.27 17.12
N ASP A 388 -5.84 17.51 16.96
CA ASP A 388 -7.05 17.82 16.22
C ASP A 388 -6.82 17.74 14.68
N PRO A 389 -7.90 17.61 13.88
CA PRO A 389 -7.78 17.51 12.41
C PRO A 389 -7.13 18.73 11.74
N ASP A 390 -7.14 19.88 12.41
CA ASP A 390 -6.47 21.11 11.97
C ASP A 390 -4.96 21.14 12.29
N ARG A 391 -4.41 20.02 12.80
CA ARG A 391 -3.02 19.81 13.21
C ARG A 391 -2.62 20.55 14.49
N THR A 392 -3.58 21.05 15.27
CA THR A 392 -3.28 21.62 16.58
C THR A 392 -3.25 20.53 17.64
N THR A 393 -2.25 20.58 18.53
CA THR A 393 -2.21 19.72 19.71
C THR A 393 -2.80 20.46 20.89
N ARG A 394 -3.92 19.96 21.43
CA ARG A 394 -4.48 20.44 22.69
C ARG A 394 -4.01 19.56 23.85
N VAL A 395 -3.62 20.20 24.95
CA VAL A 395 -3.34 19.53 26.22
C VAL A 395 -4.63 19.48 27.02
N LEU A 396 -5.17 18.27 27.24
CA LEU A 396 -6.39 18.05 28.01
C LEU A 396 -6.10 18.01 29.51
N ALA A 397 -4.95 17.46 29.89
CA ALA A 397 -4.43 17.47 31.25
C ALA A 397 -2.90 17.28 31.24
N SER A 398 -2.21 17.74 32.28
CA SER A 398 -0.78 17.51 32.46
C SER A 398 -0.39 17.59 33.93
N GLY A 399 0.82 17.12 34.23
CA GLY A 399 1.40 17.19 35.56
C GLY A 399 2.78 16.57 35.61
N THR A 400 3.27 16.34 36.82
CA THR A 400 4.57 15.70 37.08
C THR A 400 4.41 14.64 38.16
N LEU A 401 4.96 13.46 37.92
CA LEU A 401 5.09 12.39 38.91
C LEU A 401 6.44 12.52 39.62
N ASP A 402 6.47 12.16 40.90
CA ASP A 402 7.71 12.14 41.67
C ASP A 402 8.66 11.03 41.19
N GLY A 403 9.95 11.35 41.13
CA GLY A 403 11.02 10.43 40.74
C GLY A 403 11.45 10.55 39.28
N THR A 404 12.44 9.73 38.89
CA THR A 404 12.90 9.61 37.51
C THR A 404 12.44 8.29 36.91
N PHE A 405 12.07 8.34 35.63
CA PHE A 405 11.66 7.20 34.82
C PHE A 405 12.74 6.80 33.80
N ALA A 406 13.90 7.47 33.78
CA ALA A 406 15.00 7.16 32.89
C ALA A 406 15.43 5.69 33.04
N GLY A 407 15.37 4.93 31.95
CA GLY A 407 15.69 3.51 31.89
C GLY A 407 14.74 2.59 32.68
N SER A 408 13.63 3.13 33.20
CA SER A 408 12.69 2.42 34.07
C SER A 408 11.39 2.10 33.34
N TRP A 409 10.70 1.05 33.79
CA TRP A 409 9.38 0.65 33.29
C TRP A 409 8.26 1.43 33.97
N ALA A 410 7.30 1.89 33.17
CA ALA A 410 6.05 2.47 33.61
C ALA A 410 4.87 1.84 32.87
N HIS A 411 3.81 1.49 33.61
CA HIS A 411 2.58 1.00 33.02
C HIS A 411 1.69 2.18 32.62
N LEU A 412 1.59 2.44 31.32
CA LEU A 412 0.74 3.50 30.75
C LEU A 412 -0.64 2.92 30.41
N GLN A 413 -1.71 3.67 30.69
CA GLN A 413 -3.07 3.25 30.35
C GLN A 413 -3.95 4.43 29.94
N LEU A 414 -4.71 4.24 28.86
CA LEU A 414 -5.78 5.12 28.38
C LEU A 414 -7.09 4.33 28.30
N SER A 415 -8.12 4.77 29.00
CA SER A 415 -9.46 4.17 28.94
C SER A 415 -10.46 5.12 28.31
N PHE A 416 -11.27 4.59 27.39
CA PHE A 416 -12.29 5.33 26.65
C PHE A 416 -13.68 4.73 26.91
N SER A 417 -14.63 5.57 27.32
CA SER A 417 -16.04 5.20 27.51
C SER A 417 -16.93 6.36 27.08
N GLY A 418 -17.44 6.32 25.85
CA GLY A 418 -18.08 7.47 25.22
C GLY A 418 -17.07 8.62 25.05
N ALA A 419 -17.40 9.80 25.59
CA ALA A 419 -16.51 10.97 25.62
C ALA A 419 -15.58 11.00 26.86
N ARG A 420 -15.78 10.11 27.84
CA ARG A 420 -14.93 10.07 29.03
C ARG A 420 -13.61 9.39 28.69
N ILE A 421 -12.51 10.04 29.04
CA ILE A 421 -11.14 9.57 28.86
C ILE A 421 -10.44 9.56 30.22
N THR A 422 -9.93 8.40 30.63
CA THR A 422 -9.17 8.25 31.88
C THR A 422 -7.72 7.86 31.57
N ALA A 423 -6.77 8.69 32.00
CA ALA A 423 -5.34 8.43 31.90
C ALA A 423 -4.79 7.90 33.23
N ARG A 424 -3.99 6.82 33.17
CA ARG A 424 -3.32 6.25 34.33
C ARG A 424 -1.85 5.95 34.06
N VAL A 425 -1.05 6.07 35.11
CA VAL A 425 0.34 5.58 35.13
C VAL A 425 0.53 4.76 36.40
N ASN A 426 1.09 3.55 36.25
CA ASN A 426 1.33 2.61 37.36
C ASN A 426 0.07 2.34 38.22
N GLY A 427 -1.11 2.32 37.58
CA GLY A 427 -2.41 2.08 38.23
C GLY A 427 -3.09 3.33 38.82
N SER A 428 -2.33 4.39 39.11
CA SER A 428 -2.86 5.66 39.63
C SER A 428 -3.54 6.47 38.54
N VAL A 429 -4.74 6.98 38.82
CA VAL A 429 -5.43 7.94 37.93
C VAL A 429 -4.70 9.26 37.96
N LEU A 430 -4.29 9.74 36.79
CA LEU A 430 -3.66 11.05 36.62
C LEU A 430 -4.68 12.11 36.21
N ALA A 431 -5.61 11.74 35.33
CA ALA A 431 -6.68 12.61 34.86
C ALA A 431 -7.91 11.81 34.42
N GLU A 432 -9.07 12.43 34.61
CA GLU A 432 -10.33 12.04 33.96
C GLU A 432 -10.88 13.30 33.28
N VAL A 433 -11.09 13.24 31.97
CA VAL A 433 -11.54 14.36 31.15
C VAL A 433 -12.69 13.92 30.25
N GLU A 434 -13.45 14.89 29.74
CA GLU A 434 -14.44 14.67 28.69
C GLU A 434 -13.98 15.35 27.40
N ASP A 435 -13.79 14.57 26.34
CA ASP A 435 -13.47 15.06 25.00
C ASP A 435 -14.04 14.08 23.96
N ALA A 436 -14.65 14.63 22.90
CA ALA A 436 -15.36 13.86 21.88
C ALA A 436 -14.78 14.03 20.47
N THR A 437 -13.56 14.59 20.32
CA THR A 437 -12.92 14.78 19.02
C THR A 437 -12.83 13.47 18.23
N TYR A 438 -12.45 12.36 18.89
CA TYR A 438 -12.41 11.04 18.25
C TYR A 438 -13.23 10.01 19.03
N ALA A 439 -14.18 9.39 18.34
CA ALA A 439 -15.07 8.37 18.92
C ALA A 439 -14.51 6.93 18.80
N ARG A 440 -13.57 6.71 17.89
CA ARG A 440 -12.99 5.38 17.59
C ARG A 440 -11.59 5.50 17.00
N GLY A 441 -10.82 4.42 17.08
CA GLY A 441 -9.53 4.32 16.40
C GLY A 441 -8.61 3.27 17.01
N GLN A 442 -7.43 3.15 16.42
CA GLN A 442 -6.41 2.18 16.81
C GLN A 442 -5.64 2.59 18.07
N VAL A 443 -4.68 1.75 18.45
CA VAL A 443 -3.65 2.05 19.45
C VAL A 443 -2.32 2.27 18.73
N GLY A 444 -1.44 3.05 19.34
CA GLY A 444 -0.09 3.21 18.85
C GLY A 444 0.91 3.41 19.98
N LEU A 445 2.18 3.23 19.66
CA LEU A 445 3.31 3.41 20.56
C LEU A 445 4.30 4.36 19.91
N GLU A 446 4.74 5.37 20.65
CA GLU A 446 5.66 6.37 20.15
C GLU A 446 6.78 6.65 21.16
N THR A 447 7.95 7.00 20.66
CA THR A 447 9.08 7.52 21.43
C THR A 447 9.44 8.92 20.96
N SER A 448 9.71 9.88 21.85
CA SER A 448 9.99 11.26 21.40
C SER A 448 11.37 11.45 20.74
N THR A 449 12.24 10.45 20.77
CA THR A 449 13.58 10.49 20.16
C THR A 449 13.92 9.16 19.50
N TYR A 450 14.86 9.18 18.56
CA TYR A 450 15.47 7.97 17.99
C TYR A 450 16.39 7.31 19.02
N SER A 451 15.83 6.43 19.87
CA SER A 451 16.58 5.79 20.95
C SER A 451 16.34 4.30 21.03
N THR A 452 17.43 3.54 21.00
CA THR A 452 17.42 2.08 21.15
C THR A 452 17.21 1.59 22.59
N ALA A 453 17.16 2.52 23.54
CA ALA A 453 16.88 2.20 24.94
C ALA A 453 15.38 2.12 25.24
N ALA A 454 14.51 2.59 24.35
CA ALA A 454 13.07 2.53 24.53
C ALA A 454 12.54 1.12 24.20
N GLN A 455 11.72 0.57 25.09
CA GLN A 455 11.10 -0.75 24.91
C GLN A 455 9.65 -0.73 25.36
N PHE A 456 8.84 -1.59 24.77
CA PHE A 456 7.43 -1.78 25.09
C PHE A 456 7.14 -3.26 25.29
N ASP A 457 6.28 -3.58 26.25
CA ASP A 457 5.83 -4.94 26.53
C ASP A 457 4.38 -4.95 27.03
N ALA A 458 3.76 -6.13 27.06
CA ALA A 458 2.41 -6.37 27.56
C ALA A 458 1.37 -5.39 26.98
N LEU A 459 1.47 -5.13 25.67
CA LEU A 459 0.52 -4.28 24.96
C LEU A 459 -0.86 -4.93 24.97
N SER A 460 -1.88 -4.18 25.35
CA SER A 460 -3.25 -4.69 25.33
C SER A 460 -4.28 -3.63 24.97
N ALA A 461 -5.36 -4.09 24.34
CA ALA A 461 -6.60 -3.35 24.20
C ALA A 461 -7.74 -4.26 24.67
N THR A 462 -8.57 -3.79 25.61
CA THR A 462 -9.69 -4.57 26.17
C THR A 462 -10.96 -3.75 26.13
N ALA A 463 -12.07 -4.34 25.66
CA ALA A 463 -13.35 -3.65 25.59
C ALA A 463 -13.80 -3.15 26.97
N VAL A 464 -14.25 -1.90 27.03
CA VAL A 464 -14.94 -1.36 28.20
C VAL A 464 -16.40 -1.78 28.09
N ARG A 465 -16.90 -2.51 29.09
CA ARG A 465 -18.33 -2.82 29.14
C ARG A 465 -19.09 -1.53 29.47
N PRO A 466 -20.19 -1.20 28.77
CA PRO A 466 -21.06 -0.12 29.19
C PRO A 466 -21.45 -0.35 30.65
N SER A 467 -21.36 0.68 31.49
CA SER A 467 -22.01 0.66 32.79
C SER A 467 -23.51 0.47 32.53
N ARG A 468 -24.07 -0.67 32.95
CA ARG A 468 -25.49 -0.98 32.83
C ARG A 468 -26.36 0.00 33.61
#